data_AF-A0A7V6NYY7-F1
#
_entry.id   AF-A0A7V6NYY7-F1
#
_cell.length_a   1.000
_cell.length_b   1.000
_cell.length_c   1.000
_cell.angle_alpha   90.00
_cell.angle_beta   90.00
_cell.angle_gamma   90.00
#
_symmetry.space_group_name_H-M   'P 1'
#
loop_
_entity.id
_entity.type
_entity.pdbx_description
1 polymer ?
#
loop_
_entity_poly.entity_id
_entity_poly.type
_entity_poly.pdbx_seq_one_letter_code
_entity_poly.pdbx_strand_id
1 'polypeptide(L)'
;MSLMQYLYSRLADQMLVKLADMKMVKMPTAVDNYSFIKFMGIAERAKNGKPLSEPLGSTLDFKDFQDLMFLPGLFPLPDGTPLNKKVTIGRNAAKPMELPVPFMISAMAYGASISKKVKLALAKASSAVGTATNSGESGFLAEEREIAKLYVVQYNRAGWGNDPAQLKQADMIEIKMGQGASAGDGFLIKHERIGDELRKHLKLKEGQDAVMPARFPDINNEEDLKKKVDELRELTGGVPIAVKIAAGNIEADLDKLIYAGVDAIVLDGAQGETAGSPEILINNFGIPSLYALVRAATHLTNKGVKDKISLIMTGGFRDSADVLKAIALGADAIYIGYPVALAAAYSQLNRLPAGSSPTDLYLYDGKHTDLFDVKEGADCAGNFLKALSEEMDIALRCLGKDSIHMLTKNDLVSLTREMSQITGVKLAYPIQPISN
;
A
#
# COMPACT_ATOMS: atom_id res chain seq x y z
N MET A 1 6.95 -16.61 -23.18
CA MET A 1 6.55 -17.82 -22.41
C MET A 1 6.15 -18.90 -23.40
N SER A 2 6.61 -20.14 -23.23
CA SER A 2 6.14 -21.25 -24.07
C SER A 2 4.71 -21.64 -23.66
N LEU A 3 3.88 -22.06 -24.61
CA LEU A 3 2.50 -22.52 -24.38
C LEU A 3 2.42 -23.59 -23.29
N MET A 4 3.48 -24.40 -23.16
CA MET A 4 3.59 -25.48 -22.18
C MET A 4 3.77 -24.96 -20.74
N GLN A 5 4.56 -23.89 -20.53
CA GLN A 5 4.70 -23.25 -19.22
C GLN A 5 3.40 -22.57 -18.77
N TYR A 6 2.67 -21.93 -19.70
CA TYR A 6 1.36 -21.32 -19.43
C TYR A 6 0.29 -22.35 -19.07
N LEU A 7 0.29 -23.51 -19.75
CA LEU A 7 -0.63 -24.61 -19.43
C LEU A 7 -0.30 -25.24 -18.07
N TYR A 8 0.98 -25.38 -17.73
CA TYR A 8 1.41 -25.96 -16.46
C TYR A 8 1.06 -25.06 -15.27
N SER A 9 1.27 -23.74 -15.40
CA SER A 9 0.88 -22.78 -14.37
C SER A 9 -0.63 -22.76 -14.17
N ARG A 10 -1.42 -22.77 -15.24
CA ARG A 10 -2.89 -22.84 -15.15
C ARG A 10 -3.39 -24.13 -14.50
N LEU A 11 -2.77 -25.27 -14.81
CA LEU A 11 -3.13 -26.56 -14.21
C LEU A 11 -2.77 -26.60 -12.72
N ALA A 12 -1.62 -26.05 -12.34
CA ALA A 12 -1.20 -25.94 -10.96
C ALA A 12 -2.13 -25.00 -10.16
N ASP A 13 -2.46 -23.83 -10.70
CA ASP A 13 -3.39 -22.87 -10.09
C ASP A 13 -4.80 -23.48 -9.95
N GLN A 14 -5.30 -24.15 -10.99
CA GLN A 14 -6.58 -24.86 -10.92
C GLN A 14 -6.56 -26.01 -9.92
N MET A 15 -5.43 -26.72 -9.77
CA MET A 15 -5.27 -27.75 -8.74
C MET A 15 -5.23 -27.15 -7.34
N LEU A 16 -4.52 -26.05 -7.13
CA LEU A 16 -4.44 -25.37 -5.83
C LEU A 16 -5.80 -24.82 -5.39
N VAL A 17 -6.56 -24.18 -6.30
CA VAL A 17 -7.93 -23.74 -6.01
C VAL A 17 -8.84 -24.92 -5.67
N LYS A 18 -8.77 -26.01 -6.46
CA LYS A 18 -9.55 -27.22 -6.16
C LYS A 18 -9.15 -27.88 -4.84
N LEU A 19 -7.87 -27.83 -4.46
CA LEU A 19 -7.36 -28.35 -3.20
C LEU A 19 -7.76 -27.45 -2.02
N ALA A 20 -7.80 -26.13 -2.21
CA ALA A 20 -8.27 -25.16 -1.23
C ALA A 20 -9.75 -25.38 -0.87
N ASP A 21 -10.58 -25.62 -1.88
CA ASP A 21 -12.02 -25.89 -1.75
C ASP A 21 -12.34 -27.35 -1.43
N MET A 22 -11.35 -28.24 -1.44
CA MET A 22 -11.54 -29.65 -1.13
C MET A 22 -11.81 -29.82 0.37
N LYS A 23 -13.07 -30.10 0.69
CA LYS A 23 -13.45 -30.62 2.01
C LYS A 23 -12.85 -32.01 2.17
N MET A 24 -12.17 -32.26 3.28
CA MET A 24 -11.55 -33.56 3.57
C MET A 24 -12.63 -34.65 3.59
N VAL A 25 -12.49 -35.67 2.74
CA VAL A 25 -13.45 -36.78 2.65
C VAL A 25 -12.90 -37.95 3.47
N LYS A 26 -13.63 -38.38 4.52
CA LYS A 26 -13.27 -39.61 5.26
C LYS A 26 -13.84 -40.87 4.61
N MET A 27 -14.97 -40.76 3.89
CA MET A 27 -15.61 -41.73 2.99
C MET A 27 -16.65 -41.01 2.11
N PRO A 28 -17.14 -41.58 0.98
CA PRO A 28 -18.03 -40.89 0.03
C PRO A 28 -19.32 -40.26 0.62
N THR A 29 -19.72 -40.67 1.82
CA THR A 29 -20.92 -40.17 2.53
C THR A 29 -20.63 -39.30 3.76
N ALA A 30 -19.36 -39.09 4.12
CA ALA A 30 -18.94 -38.33 5.28
C ALA A 30 -17.94 -37.24 4.88
N VAL A 31 -18.45 -36.04 4.63
CA VAL A 31 -17.66 -34.84 4.29
C VAL A 31 -17.30 -34.13 5.60
N ASP A 32 -16.00 -33.98 5.89
CA ASP A 32 -15.53 -33.21 7.04
C ASP A 32 -15.67 -31.71 6.73
N ASN A 33 -16.07 -30.88 7.70
CA ASN A 33 -16.31 -29.45 7.47
C ASN A 33 -15.02 -28.61 7.48
N TYR A 34 -13.86 -29.24 7.24
CA TYR A 34 -12.54 -28.61 7.27
C TYR A 34 -11.94 -28.56 5.86
N SER A 35 -11.48 -27.37 5.45
CA SER A 35 -10.67 -27.23 4.24
C SER A 35 -9.26 -27.78 4.46
N PHE A 36 -8.65 -28.29 3.39
CA PHE A 36 -7.28 -28.81 3.44
C PHE A 36 -6.27 -27.77 3.94
N ILE A 37 -6.41 -26.50 3.53
CA ILE A 37 -5.56 -25.40 4.00
C ILE A 37 -5.67 -25.22 5.52
N LYS A 38 -6.88 -25.23 6.08
CA LYS A 38 -7.07 -25.13 7.54
C LYS A 38 -6.48 -26.33 8.28
N PHE A 39 -6.61 -27.53 7.72
CA PHE A 39 -5.97 -28.73 8.29
C PHE A 39 -4.44 -28.59 8.33
N MET A 40 -3.83 -28.23 7.20
CA MET A 40 -2.37 -28.00 7.12
C MET A 40 -1.94 -26.89 8.10
N GLY A 41 -2.73 -25.83 8.21
CA GLY A 41 -2.46 -24.75 9.14
C GLY A 41 -2.56 -25.17 10.62
N ILE A 42 -3.47 -26.10 10.97
CA ILE A 42 -3.51 -26.70 12.31
C ILE A 42 -2.29 -27.59 12.54
N ALA A 43 -1.93 -28.43 11.57
CA ALA A 43 -0.80 -29.34 11.68
C ALA A 43 0.52 -28.59 11.89
N GLU A 44 0.75 -27.50 11.13
CA GLU A 44 1.96 -26.69 11.25
C GLU A 44 2.03 -25.94 12.59
N ARG A 45 0.90 -25.44 13.10
CA ARG A 45 0.80 -24.89 14.47
C ARG A 45 1.08 -25.95 15.53
N ALA A 46 0.50 -27.15 15.39
CA ALA A 46 0.70 -28.24 16.34
C ALA A 46 2.16 -28.72 16.38
N LYS A 47 2.82 -28.75 15.22
CA LYS A 47 4.22 -29.14 15.08
C LYS A 47 5.19 -28.15 15.73
N ASN A 48 4.96 -26.84 15.55
CA ASN A 48 5.93 -25.82 15.92
C ASN A 48 5.55 -24.98 17.15
N GLY A 49 4.29 -25.03 17.60
CA GLY A 49 3.78 -24.21 18.70
C GLY A 49 3.78 -22.70 18.44
N LYS A 50 3.79 -22.29 17.15
CA LYS A 50 3.91 -20.88 16.73
C LYS A 50 2.76 -20.46 15.80
N PRO A 51 2.39 -19.17 15.78
CA PRO A 51 1.49 -18.63 14.75
C PRO A 51 2.05 -18.85 13.35
N LEU A 52 1.16 -18.96 12.36
CA LEU A 52 1.55 -18.95 10.95
C LEU A 52 1.84 -17.52 10.51
N SER A 53 2.83 -17.38 9.62
CA SER A 53 3.17 -16.13 8.98
C SER A 53 2.67 -16.17 7.54
N GLU A 54 1.94 -15.13 7.14
CA GLU A 54 1.45 -14.97 5.77
C GLU A 54 2.13 -13.77 5.09
N PRO A 55 2.78 -13.99 3.93
CA PRO A 55 3.26 -12.90 3.08
C PRO A 55 2.15 -12.43 2.14
N LEU A 56 2.31 -11.24 1.56
CA LEU A 56 1.47 -10.69 0.48
C LEU A 56 0.00 -10.38 0.83
N GLY A 57 -0.32 -10.23 2.12
CA GLY A 57 -1.64 -9.76 2.54
C GLY A 57 -2.71 -10.86 2.62
N SER A 58 -3.96 -10.44 2.80
CA SER A 58 -5.08 -11.34 3.06
C SER A 58 -5.57 -12.07 1.82
N THR A 59 -5.99 -13.32 1.99
CA THR A 59 -6.69 -14.08 0.95
C THR A 59 -8.21 -13.91 0.99
N LEU A 60 -8.73 -13.05 1.88
CA LEU A 60 -10.16 -12.79 1.96
C LEU A 60 -10.63 -11.95 0.77
N ASP A 61 -11.80 -12.31 0.24
CA ASP A 61 -12.47 -11.54 -0.80
C ASP A 61 -13.19 -10.33 -0.17
N PHE A 62 -12.46 -9.23 -0.07
CA PHE A 62 -13.01 -7.97 0.38
C PHE A 62 -13.69 -7.23 -0.77
N LYS A 63 -14.80 -6.56 -0.46
CA LYS A 63 -15.41 -5.60 -1.39
C LYS A 63 -14.38 -4.54 -1.80
N ASP A 64 -14.24 -4.36 -3.10
CA ASP A 64 -13.33 -3.40 -3.73
C ASP A 64 -14.10 -2.47 -4.68
N PHE A 65 -13.38 -1.81 -5.59
CA PHE A 65 -13.95 -0.83 -6.49
C PHE A 65 -14.61 -1.43 -7.75
N GLN A 66 -14.72 -2.75 -7.88
CA GLN A 66 -15.21 -3.41 -9.09
C GLN A 66 -16.69 -3.12 -9.42
N ASP A 67 -17.52 -2.92 -8.40
CA ASP A 67 -18.95 -2.61 -8.57
C ASP A 67 -19.20 -1.13 -8.90
N LEU A 68 -18.15 -0.32 -9.10
CA LEU A 68 -18.23 1.07 -9.51
C LEU A 68 -17.76 1.22 -10.96
N MET A 69 -18.53 1.93 -11.77
CA MET A 69 -18.22 2.21 -13.17
C MET A 69 -18.15 3.72 -13.42
N PHE A 70 -17.23 4.16 -14.28
CA PHE A 70 -17.20 5.53 -14.77
C PHE A 70 -18.35 5.80 -15.75
N LEU A 71 -18.95 6.99 -15.63
CA LEU A 71 -19.92 7.49 -16.59
C LEU A 71 -19.21 8.29 -17.69
N PRO A 72 -19.10 7.80 -18.93
CA PRO A 72 -18.48 8.55 -20.01
C PRO A 72 -19.25 9.85 -20.27
N GLY A 73 -18.52 10.94 -20.53
CA GLY A 73 -19.10 12.19 -20.96
C GLY A 73 -19.62 12.09 -22.38
N LEU A 74 -20.76 12.72 -22.68
CA LEU A 74 -21.30 12.80 -24.05
C LEU A 74 -20.31 13.50 -25.00
N PHE A 75 -19.55 14.46 -24.45
CA PHE A 75 -18.53 15.21 -25.18
C PHE A 75 -17.19 14.99 -24.48
N PRO A 76 -16.30 14.13 -25.01
CA PRO A 76 -14.95 14.00 -24.49
C PRO A 76 -14.15 15.28 -24.74
N LEU A 77 -13.03 15.43 -24.03
CA LEU A 77 -12.12 16.55 -24.30
C LEU A 77 -11.54 16.46 -25.72
N PRO A 78 -11.33 17.61 -26.39
CA PRO A 78 -10.61 17.65 -27.66
C PRO A 78 -9.20 17.06 -27.55
N ASP A 79 -8.72 16.47 -28.65
CA ASP A 79 -7.35 15.97 -28.75
C ASP A 79 -6.32 17.07 -28.43
N GLY A 80 -5.30 16.69 -27.68
CA GLY A 80 -4.24 17.63 -27.27
C GLY A 80 -4.60 18.56 -26.11
N THR A 81 -5.80 18.47 -25.53
CA THR A 81 -6.16 19.21 -24.30
C THR A 81 -5.15 18.89 -23.19
N PRO A 82 -4.46 19.89 -22.61
CA PRO A 82 -3.56 19.68 -21.48
C PRO A 82 -4.34 19.15 -20.26
N LEU A 83 -3.79 18.13 -19.60
CA LEU A 83 -4.42 17.52 -18.42
C LEU A 83 -3.63 17.81 -17.16
N ASN A 84 -4.35 18.14 -16.08
CA ASN A 84 -3.78 18.37 -14.77
C ASN A 84 -4.05 17.17 -13.84
N LYS A 85 -3.00 16.40 -13.55
CA LYS A 85 -3.01 15.28 -12.59
C LYS A 85 -2.25 15.59 -11.30
N LYS A 86 -1.75 16.83 -11.17
CA LYS A 86 -0.89 17.20 -10.04
C LYS A 86 -1.70 17.19 -8.75
N VAL A 87 -1.09 16.77 -7.65
CA VAL A 87 -1.69 16.85 -6.32
C VAL A 87 -0.67 17.40 -5.32
N THR A 88 -1.15 18.08 -4.29
CA THR A 88 -0.32 18.69 -3.25
C THR A 88 -0.60 18.02 -1.92
N ILE A 89 0.44 17.46 -1.31
CA ILE A 89 0.39 16.88 0.03
C ILE A 89 0.84 17.91 1.06
N GLY A 90 0.04 18.07 2.12
CA GLY A 90 0.30 19.03 3.19
C GLY A 90 0.25 20.48 2.70
N ARG A 91 -0.88 20.89 2.09
CA ARG A 91 -1.06 22.22 1.45
C ARG A 91 -0.72 23.41 2.36
N ASN A 92 -0.81 23.24 3.68
CA ASN A 92 -0.52 24.27 4.67
C ASN A 92 0.89 24.17 5.28
N ALA A 93 1.67 23.16 4.90
CA ALA A 93 3.07 23.04 5.31
C ALA A 93 3.91 24.15 4.67
N ALA A 94 5.03 24.52 5.28
CA ALA A 94 5.91 25.55 4.72
C ALA A 94 6.59 25.10 3.41
N LYS A 95 6.76 23.79 3.25
CA LYS A 95 7.32 23.13 2.07
C LYS A 95 6.39 22.00 1.64
N PRO A 96 5.22 22.30 1.05
CA PRO A 96 4.29 21.26 0.62
C PRO A 96 4.94 20.36 -0.44
N MET A 97 4.57 19.07 -0.45
CA MET A 97 5.10 18.13 -1.43
C MET A 97 4.17 18.06 -2.65
N GLU A 98 4.65 18.51 -3.81
CA GLU A 98 3.92 18.46 -5.08
C GLU A 98 4.21 17.17 -5.84
N LEU A 99 3.18 16.38 -6.10
CA LEU A 99 3.26 15.18 -6.91
C LEU A 99 2.74 15.46 -8.32
N PRO A 100 3.42 15.01 -9.39
CA PRO A 100 2.95 15.17 -10.77
C PRO A 100 1.77 14.26 -11.12
N VAL A 101 1.56 13.21 -10.32
CA VAL A 101 0.51 12.18 -10.45
C VAL A 101 -0.06 11.87 -9.07
N PRO A 102 -1.32 11.39 -8.96
CA PRO A 102 -2.01 11.18 -7.69
C PRO A 102 -1.58 9.89 -6.95
N PHE A 103 -0.44 9.30 -7.31
CA PHE A 103 0.03 8.06 -6.70
C PHE A 103 1.52 8.12 -6.40
N MET A 104 1.95 7.38 -5.37
CA MET A 104 3.33 7.25 -4.92
C MET A 104 3.67 5.76 -4.71
N ILE A 105 4.96 5.44 -4.64
CA ILE A 105 5.39 4.08 -4.26
C ILE A 105 5.31 3.94 -2.74
N SER A 106 4.62 2.89 -2.28
CA SER A 106 4.37 2.62 -0.85
C SER A 106 5.64 2.28 -0.08
N ALA A 107 5.54 2.41 1.24
CA ALA A 107 6.57 2.07 2.20
C ALA A 107 6.91 0.57 2.16
N MET A 108 8.04 0.23 1.54
CA MET A 108 8.64 -1.11 1.59
C MET A 108 10.05 -0.95 2.12
N ALA A 109 10.37 -1.60 3.24
CA ALA A 109 11.61 -1.41 3.97
C ALA A 109 12.76 -2.26 3.40
N TYR A 110 13.97 -1.70 3.33
CA TYR A 110 15.17 -2.52 3.10
C TYR A 110 15.38 -3.47 4.28
N GLY A 111 15.44 -4.77 4.01
CA GLY A 111 15.67 -5.77 5.06
C GLY A 111 14.38 -6.35 5.60
N ALA A 112 13.57 -5.55 6.30
CA ALA A 112 12.31 -6.04 6.86
C ALA A 112 11.29 -6.47 5.78
N SER A 113 11.44 -5.99 4.54
CA SER A 113 10.54 -6.35 3.44
C SER A 113 11.31 -6.76 2.17
N ILE A 114 11.98 -5.82 1.52
CA ILE A 114 12.59 -6.04 0.20
C ILE A 114 14.11 -5.87 0.24
N SER A 115 14.80 -6.43 -0.76
CA SER A 115 16.25 -6.26 -0.90
C SER A 115 16.62 -4.81 -1.24
N LYS A 116 17.87 -4.41 -0.94
CA LYS A 116 18.37 -3.07 -1.29
C LYS A 116 18.30 -2.81 -2.79
N LYS A 117 18.63 -3.82 -3.61
CA LYS A 117 18.55 -3.72 -5.07
C LYS A 117 17.15 -3.31 -5.54
N VAL A 118 16.11 -3.88 -4.95
CA VAL A 118 14.72 -3.54 -5.27
C VAL A 118 14.40 -2.12 -4.82
N LYS A 119 14.83 -1.69 -3.62
CA LYS A 119 14.67 -0.28 -3.18
C LYS A 119 15.24 0.72 -4.18
N LEU A 120 16.46 0.46 -4.66
CA LEU A 120 17.11 1.34 -5.64
C LEU A 120 16.39 1.32 -6.98
N ALA A 121 15.85 0.17 -7.40
CA ALA A 121 15.05 0.09 -8.62
C ALA A 121 13.75 0.90 -8.50
N LEU A 122 13.06 0.82 -7.35
CA LEU A 122 11.84 1.57 -7.10
C LEU A 122 12.09 3.09 -7.02
N ALA A 123 13.20 3.54 -6.42
CA ALA A 123 13.57 4.96 -6.42
C ALA A 123 13.87 5.50 -7.82
N LYS A 124 14.49 4.69 -8.69
CA LYS A 124 14.69 5.05 -10.10
C LYS A 124 13.36 5.10 -10.85
N ALA A 125 12.48 4.14 -10.62
CA ALA A 125 11.15 4.10 -11.21
C ALA A 125 10.29 5.30 -10.79
N SER A 126 10.31 5.68 -9.51
CA SER A 126 9.58 6.86 -9.02
C SER A 126 10.08 8.13 -9.70
N SER A 127 11.41 8.24 -9.88
CA SER A 127 12.06 9.39 -10.52
C SER A 127 11.74 9.49 -12.02
N ALA A 128 11.49 8.37 -12.70
CA ALA A 128 11.09 8.37 -14.11
C ALA A 128 9.73 9.05 -14.36
N VAL A 129 8.81 8.99 -13.39
CA VAL A 129 7.50 9.69 -13.43
C VAL A 129 7.52 10.97 -12.58
N GLY A 130 8.58 11.16 -11.78
CA GLY A 130 8.74 12.28 -10.86
C GLY A 130 7.89 12.20 -9.59
N THR A 131 7.34 11.01 -9.27
CA THR A 131 6.58 10.78 -8.04
C THR A 131 7.49 10.34 -6.88
N ALA A 132 6.93 10.27 -5.68
CA ALA A 132 7.65 9.93 -4.47
C ALA A 132 7.82 8.41 -4.26
N THR A 133 8.92 8.05 -3.59
CA THR A 133 9.15 6.73 -2.98
C THR A 133 9.24 6.89 -1.46
N ASN A 134 8.94 5.83 -0.71
CA ASN A 134 8.95 5.82 0.75
C ASN A 134 9.98 4.81 1.31
N SER A 135 10.77 5.24 2.29
CA SER A 135 11.88 4.48 2.89
C SER A 135 11.46 3.14 3.52
N GLY A 136 10.25 3.07 4.08
CA GLY A 136 9.81 1.96 4.92
C GLY A 136 10.43 1.96 6.33
N GLU A 137 10.00 1.01 7.16
CA GLU A 137 10.27 0.95 8.61
C GLU A 137 11.74 0.73 9.01
N SER A 138 12.62 0.51 8.04
CA SER A 138 14.08 0.49 8.26
C SER A 138 14.71 1.88 8.15
N GLY A 139 13.90 2.93 7.97
CA GLY A 139 14.30 4.33 8.01
C GLY A 139 15.07 4.80 6.77
N PHE A 140 15.60 6.01 6.86
CA PHE A 140 16.31 6.70 5.77
C PHE A 140 17.46 5.88 5.19
N LEU A 141 17.44 5.67 3.87
CA LEU A 141 18.52 5.04 3.10
C LEU A 141 19.17 6.08 2.18
N ALA A 142 20.48 6.33 2.36
CA ALA A 142 21.20 7.39 1.67
C ALA A 142 21.17 7.23 0.13
N GLU A 143 21.41 6.01 -0.36
CA GLU A 143 21.40 5.73 -1.80
C GLU A 143 20.00 5.87 -2.41
N GLU A 144 18.94 5.66 -1.62
CA GLU A 144 17.58 5.93 -2.08
C GLU A 144 17.36 7.43 -2.24
N ARG A 145 17.83 8.24 -1.28
CA ARG A 145 17.72 9.70 -1.34
C ARG A 145 18.49 10.31 -2.52
N GLU A 146 19.67 9.79 -2.83
CA GLU A 146 20.48 10.26 -3.97
C GLU A 146 19.77 10.07 -5.33
N ILE A 147 18.90 9.05 -5.41
CA ILE A 147 18.16 8.72 -6.63
C ILE A 147 16.81 9.43 -6.66
N ALA A 148 16.06 9.39 -5.56
CA ALA A 148 14.67 9.78 -5.51
C ALA A 148 14.49 11.30 -5.64
N LYS A 149 13.70 11.72 -6.62
CA LYS A 149 13.28 13.13 -6.76
C LYS A 149 12.47 13.63 -5.56
N LEU A 150 11.57 12.79 -5.04
CA LEU A 150 10.78 13.04 -3.84
C LEU A 150 10.93 11.84 -2.90
N TYR A 151 11.35 12.08 -1.67
CA TYR A 151 11.64 11.03 -0.71
C TYR A 151 10.85 11.19 0.58
N VAL A 152 9.97 10.22 0.82
CA VAL A 152 9.23 10.10 2.07
C VAL A 152 10.05 9.25 3.03
N VAL A 153 10.34 9.78 4.21
CA VAL A 153 11.06 9.05 5.26
C VAL A 153 10.07 8.57 6.31
N GLN A 154 10.00 7.26 6.49
CA GLN A 154 9.13 6.67 7.49
C GLN A 154 9.79 6.71 8.88
N TYR A 155 9.24 7.53 9.76
CA TYR A 155 9.64 7.64 11.16
C TYR A 155 9.06 6.45 11.94
N ASN A 156 9.95 5.56 12.40
CA ASN A 156 9.59 4.27 12.98
C ASN A 156 9.93 4.16 14.46
N ARG A 157 9.32 3.16 15.13
CA ARG A 157 9.36 2.93 16.58
C ARG A 157 10.71 2.44 17.10
N ALA A 158 11.54 1.88 16.22
CA ALA A 158 12.86 1.35 16.57
C ALA A 158 13.97 2.41 16.56
N GLY A 159 13.69 3.61 16.03
CA GLY A 159 14.70 4.66 15.89
C GLY A 159 15.65 4.48 14.70
N TRP A 160 15.44 3.45 13.86
CA TRP A 160 16.29 3.19 12.71
C TRP A 160 16.13 4.29 11.67
N GLY A 161 17.23 4.91 11.24
CA GLY A 161 17.19 5.99 10.26
C GLY A 161 16.41 7.24 10.69
N ASN A 162 16.15 7.42 12.00
CA ASN A 162 15.52 8.63 12.58
C ASN A 162 16.55 9.70 12.97
N ASP A 163 17.78 9.65 12.42
CA ASP A 163 18.81 10.63 12.73
C ASP A 163 18.39 12.04 12.25
N PRO A 164 18.54 13.09 13.06
CA PRO A 164 18.12 14.44 12.66
C PRO A 164 18.71 14.94 11.33
N ALA A 165 19.95 14.57 11.00
CA ALA A 165 20.57 14.94 9.72
C ALA A 165 19.99 14.18 8.53
N GLN A 166 19.47 12.97 8.76
CA GLN A 166 18.77 12.17 7.76
C GLN A 166 17.34 12.68 7.55
N LEU A 167 16.61 12.94 8.64
CA LEU A 167 15.23 13.43 8.59
C LEU A 167 15.12 14.78 7.88
N LYS A 168 16.11 15.67 8.04
CA LYS A 168 16.21 16.96 7.32
C LYS A 168 16.26 16.85 5.80
N GLN A 169 16.56 15.67 5.25
CA GLN A 169 16.64 15.44 3.81
C GLN A 169 15.33 14.91 3.22
N ALA A 170 14.32 14.63 4.05
CA ALA A 170 13.01 14.16 3.61
C ALA A 170 12.22 15.28 2.91
N ASP A 171 11.42 14.91 1.92
CA ASP A 171 10.42 15.78 1.30
C ASP A 171 9.04 15.64 1.99
N MET A 172 8.86 14.57 2.77
CA MET A 172 7.75 14.35 3.72
C MET A 172 8.22 13.36 4.80
N ILE A 173 7.78 13.54 6.04
CA ILE A 173 7.97 12.53 7.09
C ILE A 173 6.65 11.80 7.33
N GLU A 174 6.69 10.47 7.40
CA GLU A 174 5.54 9.62 7.72
C GLU A 174 5.77 8.89 9.05
N ILE A 175 5.06 9.29 10.12
CA ILE A 175 5.07 8.58 11.40
C ILE A 175 4.21 7.32 11.25
N LYS A 176 4.83 6.14 11.31
CA LYS A 176 4.12 4.86 11.15
C LYS A 176 3.64 4.33 12.50
N MET A 177 2.37 4.55 12.80
CA MET A 177 1.70 3.99 13.99
C MET A 177 1.20 2.56 13.73
N GLY A 178 0.82 2.26 12.49
CA GLY A 178 0.38 0.93 12.09
C GLY A 178 0.19 0.79 10.57
N GLN A 179 -0.15 -0.42 10.12
CA GLN A 179 -0.48 -0.73 8.72
C GLN A 179 -1.53 -1.83 8.65
N GLY A 180 -2.21 -1.98 7.50
CA GLY A 180 -3.30 -2.94 7.32
C GLY A 180 -2.90 -4.38 7.65
N ALA A 181 -1.73 -4.81 7.19
CA ALA A 181 -1.26 -6.20 7.30
C ALA A 181 -0.81 -6.64 8.71
N SER A 182 -0.42 -5.68 9.57
CA SER A 182 0.21 -5.97 10.87
C SER A 182 -0.38 -5.15 12.01
N ALA A 183 -1.44 -4.38 11.76
CA ALA A 183 -2.00 -3.40 12.69
C ALA A 183 -0.87 -2.55 13.31
N GLY A 184 -0.78 -2.52 14.65
CA GLY A 184 0.30 -1.90 15.42
C GLY A 184 1.34 -2.88 15.96
N ASP A 185 1.40 -4.12 15.49
CA ASP A 185 2.35 -5.10 16.03
C ASP A 185 3.81 -4.69 15.74
N GLY A 186 4.70 -5.15 16.62
CA GLY A 186 6.13 -5.13 16.41
C GLY A 186 6.57 -6.31 15.53
N PHE A 187 7.86 -6.36 15.22
CA PHE A 187 8.46 -7.54 14.60
C PHE A 187 9.90 -7.72 15.05
N LEU A 188 10.45 -8.91 14.82
CA LEU A 188 11.83 -9.22 15.12
C LEU A 188 12.48 -9.89 13.91
N ILE A 189 13.62 -9.35 13.48
CA ILE A 189 14.49 -9.99 12.49
C ILE A 189 15.65 -10.62 13.25
N LYS A 190 15.75 -11.94 13.14
CA LYS A 190 16.82 -12.73 13.76
C LYS A 190 18.18 -12.38 13.17
N HIS A 191 19.21 -12.27 14.01
CA HIS A 191 20.52 -11.80 13.60
C HIS A 191 21.15 -12.61 12.48
N GLU A 192 20.84 -13.91 12.38
CA GLU A 192 21.30 -14.82 11.33
C GLU A 192 20.74 -14.45 9.95
N ARG A 193 19.61 -13.74 9.91
CA ARG A 193 19.01 -13.23 8.68
C ARG A 193 19.50 -11.84 8.31
N ILE A 194 20.27 -11.16 9.18
CA ILE A 194 20.72 -9.79 8.96
C ILE A 194 22.15 -9.83 8.41
N GLY A 195 22.28 -9.54 7.10
CA GLY A 195 23.58 -9.34 6.45
C GLY A 195 24.30 -8.07 6.92
N ASP A 196 25.61 -8.00 6.68
CA ASP A 196 26.49 -6.93 7.21
C ASP A 196 26.06 -5.52 6.80
N GLU A 197 25.61 -5.36 5.55
CA GLU A 197 25.14 -4.08 5.04
C GLU A 197 23.89 -3.59 5.78
N LEU A 198 22.91 -4.49 5.98
CA LEU A 198 21.71 -4.18 6.75
C LEU A 198 22.05 -3.93 8.22
N ARG A 199 22.97 -4.70 8.80
CA ARG A 199 23.46 -4.53 10.17
C ARG A 199 24.04 -3.14 10.38
N LYS A 200 24.90 -2.70 9.46
CA LYS A 200 25.49 -1.34 9.47
C LYS A 200 24.40 -0.27 9.30
N HIS A 201 23.47 -0.47 8.36
CA HIS A 201 22.35 0.43 8.10
C HIS A 201 21.49 0.66 9.36
N LEU A 202 21.13 -0.41 10.07
CA LEU A 202 20.33 -0.38 11.30
C LEU A 202 21.16 -0.01 12.55
N LYS A 203 22.47 0.21 12.41
CA LYS A 203 23.42 0.47 13.51
C LYS A 203 23.40 -0.61 14.61
N LEU A 204 23.27 -1.88 14.21
CA LEU A 204 23.22 -3.03 15.11
C LEU A 204 24.62 -3.61 15.35
N LYS A 205 24.83 -4.18 16.54
CA LYS A 205 26.05 -4.96 16.84
C LYS A 205 26.01 -6.32 16.13
N GLU A 206 27.17 -6.95 15.98
CA GLU A 206 27.25 -8.35 15.55
C GLU A 206 26.49 -9.26 16.53
N GLY A 207 25.74 -10.23 16.01
CA GLY A 207 24.88 -11.12 16.80
C GLY A 207 23.63 -10.47 17.39
N GLN A 208 23.39 -9.17 17.16
CA GLN A 208 22.19 -8.49 17.65
C GLN A 208 21.00 -8.68 16.70
N ASP A 209 19.86 -9.10 17.25
CA ASP A 209 18.55 -9.12 16.57
C ASP A 209 18.05 -7.69 16.31
N ALA A 210 17.37 -7.47 15.18
CA ALA A 210 16.66 -6.22 14.94
C ALA A 210 15.26 -6.31 15.54
N VAL A 211 14.94 -5.43 16.50
CA VAL A 211 13.64 -5.41 17.18
C VAL A 211 12.88 -4.14 16.83
N MET A 212 11.70 -4.30 16.23
CA MET A 212 10.71 -3.24 16.09
C MET A 212 9.73 -3.32 17.25
N PRO A 213 9.72 -2.34 18.18
CA PRO A 213 8.75 -2.31 19.27
C PRO A 213 7.32 -2.11 18.74
N ALA A 214 6.33 -2.62 19.48
CA ALA A 214 4.91 -2.39 19.15
C ALA A 214 4.48 -0.92 19.34
N ARG A 215 5.16 -0.19 20.23
CA ARG A 215 4.82 1.19 20.59
C ARG A 215 6.03 2.10 20.50
N PHE A 216 5.83 3.35 20.10
CA PHE A 216 6.84 4.38 20.26
C PHE A 216 7.14 4.59 21.75
N PRO A 217 8.41 4.76 22.15
CA PRO A 217 8.75 5.04 23.53
C PRO A 217 8.19 6.40 24.02
N ASP A 218 8.01 7.34 23.10
CA ASP A 218 7.70 8.74 23.36
C ASP A 218 6.33 9.21 22.82
N ILE A 219 5.52 8.32 22.23
CA ILE A 219 4.16 8.65 21.75
C ILE A 219 3.14 7.74 22.42
N ASN A 220 2.40 8.27 23.39
CA ASN A 220 1.48 7.46 24.20
C ASN A 220 0.00 7.87 24.09
N ASN A 221 -0.26 9.05 23.55
CA ASN A 221 -1.58 9.65 23.37
C ASN A 221 -1.48 10.72 22.27
N GLU A 222 -2.60 11.36 21.95
CA GLU A 222 -2.71 12.40 20.95
C GLU A 222 -1.89 13.67 21.26
N GLU A 223 -1.65 13.97 22.54
CA GLU A 223 -0.83 15.12 22.96
C GLU A 223 0.66 14.86 22.73
N ASP A 224 1.14 13.65 23.03
CA ASP A 224 2.51 13.26 22.70
C ASP A 224 2.73 13.21 21.19
N LEU A 225 1.72 12.72 20.43
CA LEU A 225 1.77 12.74 18.97
C LEU A 225 1.84 14.16 18.44
N LYS A 226 1.06 15.09 19.00
CA LYS A 226 1.11 16.52 18.67
C LYS A 226 2.53 17.08 18.83
N LYS A 227 3.14 16.86 20.01
CA LYS A 227 4.51 17.30 20.28
C LYS A 227 5.50 16.73 19.29
N LYS A 228 5.37 15.44 18.93
CA LYS A 228 6.23 14.82 17.93
C LYS A 228 6.05 15.41 16.53
N VAL A 229 4.81 15.69 16.14
CA VAL A 229 4.49 16.35 14.86
C VAL A 229 5.15 17.72 14.80
N ASP A 230 5.02 18.52 15.86
CA ASP A 230 5.61 19.85 15.95
C ASP A 230 7.16 19.80 15.93
N GLU A 231 7.77 18.87 16.67
CA GLU A 231 9.22 18.63 16.69
C GLU A 231 9.76 18.29 15.29
N LEU A 232 9.12 17.34 14.59
CA LEU A 232 9.56 16.91 13.26
C LEU A 232 9.34 18.01 12.21
N ARG A 233 8.25 18.77 12.34
CA ARG A 233 7.98 19.93 11.48
C ARG A 233 9.05 21.01 11.65
N GLU A 234 9.42 21.34 12.88
CA GLU A 234 10.49 22.30 13.16
C GLU A 234 11.84 21.80 12.64
N LEU A 235 12.17 20.52 12.93
CA LEU A 235 13.43 19.90 12.55
C LEU A 235 13.69 19.96 11.03
N THR A 236 12.67 19.76 10.22
CA THR A 236 12.73 19.73 8.74
C THR A 236 12.57 21.10 8.09
N GLY A 237 12.27 22.14 8.87
CA GLY A 237 11.89 23.45 8.35
C GLY A 237 10.57 23.42 7.59
N GLY A 238 9.63 22.55 8.00
CA GLY A 238 8.23 22.58 7.59
C GLY A 238 7.86 21.74 6.37
N VAL A 239 8.48 20.57 6.16
CA VAL A 239 7.92 19.56 5.23
C VAL A 239 6.65 18.95 5.83
N PRO A 240 5.77 18.31 5.03
CA PRO A 240 4.54 17.73 5.56
C PRO A 240 4.85 16.61 6.54
N ILE A 241 4.12 16.57 7.67
CA ILE A 241 4.16 15.47 8.62
C ILE A 241 2.89 14.63 8.46
N ALA A 242 3.05 13.43 7.94
CA ALA A 242 2.01 12.45 7.77
C ALA A 242 1.98 11.46 8.94
N VAL A 243 0.81 10.90 9.26
CA VAL A 243 0.68 9.75 10.17
C VAL A 243 0.00 8.61 9.45
N LYS A 244 0.65 7.44 9.45
CA LYS A 244 0.12 6.20 8.88
C LYS A 244 -0.50 5.31 9.94
N ILE A 245 -1.76 4.93 9.72
CA ILE A 245 -2.54 4.05 10.60
C ILE A 245 -3.17 2.90 9.79
N ALA A 246 -3.38 1.77 10.46
CA ALA A 246 -4.30 0.75 9.97
C ALA A 246 -5.74 1.25 10.11
N ALA A 247 -6.62 0.92 9.18
CA ALA A 247 -8.02 1.30 9.24
C ALA A 247 -8.74 0.56 10.38
N GLY A 248 -8.85 1.20 11.54
CA GLY A 248 -9.49 0.68 12.75
C GLY A 248 -10.76 1.45 13.11
N ASN A 249 -10.75 2.13 14.26
CA ASN A 249 -11.86 3.01 14.65
C ASN A 249 -11.72 4.37 13.95
N ILE A 250 -11.99 4.37 12.64
CA ILE A 250 -11.64 5.46 11.71
C ILE A 250 -11.93 6.84 12.28
N GLU A 251 -13.17 7.16 12.62
CA GLU A 251 -13.56 8.51 13.05
C GLU A 251 -12.84 8.93 14.35
N ALA A 252 -12.74 8.01 15.32
CA ALA A 252 -12.08 8.28 16.59
C ALA A 252 -10.56 8.40 16.45
N ASP A 253 -9.95 7.70 15.51
CA ASP A 253 -8.52 7.80 15.23
C ASP A 253 -8.21 9.06 14.43
N LEU A 254 -9.03 9.39 13.42
CA LEU A 254 -8.92 10.64 12.69
C LEU A 254 -9.07 11.86 13.60
N ASP A 255 -9.98 11.84 14.59
CA ASP A 255 -10.12 12.93 15.56
C ASP A 255 -8.81 13.18 16.35
N LYS A 256 -8.08 12.12 16.72
CA LYS A 256 -6.76 12.24 17.37
C LYS A 256 -5.71 12.83 16.42
N LEU A 257 -5.71 12.41 15.15
CA LEU A 257 -4.77 12.92 14.14
C LEU A 257 -5.04 14.39 13.80
N ILE A 258 -6.31 14.79 13.72
CA ILE A 258 -6.71 16.19 13.55
C ILE A 258 -6.22 17.02 14.74
N TYR A 259 -6.41 16.53 15.97
CA TYR A 259 -5.91 17.20 17.18
C TYR A 259 -4.38 17.36 17.18
N ALA A 260 -3.67 16.31 16.78
CA ALA A 260 -2.21 16.31 16.66
C ALA A 260 -1.70 17.29 15.58
N GLY A 261 -2.56 17.79 14.71
CA GLY A 261 -2.22 18.80 13.72
C GLY A 261 -1.36 18.25 12.59
N VAL A 262 -1.64 17.01 12.14
CA VAL A 262 -0.94 16.39 11.02
C VAL A 262 -1.26 17.09 9.70
N ASP A 263 -0.32 17.07 8.76
CA ASP A 263 -0.51 17.65 7.42
C ASP A 263 -1.14 16.65 6.44
N ALA A 264 -0.95 15.35 6.70
CA ALA A 264 -1.54 14.26 5.94
C ALA A 264 -1.86 13.05 6.83
N ILE A 265 -2.85 12.27 6.40
CA ILE A 265 -3.25 11.01 7.03
C ILE A 265 -3.12 9.91 5.99
N VAL A 266 -2.35 8.87 6.31
CA VAL A 266 -2.21 7.68 5.47
C VAL A 266 -3.04 6.56 6.09
N LEU A 267 -4.14 6.20 5.44
CA LEU A 267 -5.07 5.19 5.93
C LEU A 267 -4.88 3.90 5.15
N ASP A 268 -4.43 2.86 5.85
CA ASP A 268 -4.12 1.55 5.28
C ASP A 268 -5.25 0.56 5.56
N GLY A 269 -5.99 0.18 4.53
CA GLY A 269 -7.09 -0.77 4.68
C GLY A 269 -6.62 -2.19 4.96
N ALA A 270 -7.55 -3.08 5.31
CA ALA A 270 -7.26 -4.48 5.63
C ALA A 270 -6.53 -5.24 4.50
N GLN A 271 -6.62 -4.76 3.25
CA GLN A 271 -5.88 -5.29 2.10
C GLN A 271 -4.40 -4.87 2.06
N GLY A 272 -3.88 -4.19 3.09
CA GLY A 272 -2.46 -3.89 3.21
C GLY A 272 -1.61 -5.16 3.18
N GLU A 273 -0.47 -5.10 2.49
CA GLU A 273 0.41 -6.26 2.31
C GLU A 273 1.68 -6.13 3.16
N THR A 274 2.42 -7.22 3.26
CA THR A 274 3.67 -7.30 4.01
C THR A 274 4.53 -8.44 3.49
N ALA A 275 5.84 -8.40 3.76
CA ALA A 275 6.72 -9.55 3.51
C ALA A 275 6.44 -10.72 4.47
N GLY A 276 5.80 -10.44 5.62
CA GLY A 276 5.33 -11.46 6.55
C GLY A 276 4.69 -10.82 7.79
N SER A 277 3.54 -11.35 8.19
CA SER A 277 2.86 -10.99 9.45
C SER A 277 2.07 -12.20 9.94
N PRO A 278 1.79 -12.31 11.25
CA PRO A 278 0.90 -13.33 11.77
C PRO A 278 -0.44 -13.39 11.00
N GLU A 279 -0.84 -14.58 10.55
CA GLU A 279 -2.10 -14.84 9.82
C GLU A 279 -3.32 -14.21 10.52
N ILE A 280 -3.32 -14.21 11.85
CA ILE A 280 -4.40 -13.61 12.64
C ILE A 280 -4.58 -12.13 12.34
N LEU A 281 -3.49 -11.37 12.19
CA LEU A 281 -3.54 -9.94 11.86
C LEU A 281 -3.97 -9.76 10.41
N ILE A 282 -3.39 -10.54 9.49
CA ILE A 282 -3.68 -10.46 8.05
C ILE A 282 -5.15 -10.69 7.74
N ASN A 283 -5.77 -11.72 8.33
CA ASN A 283 -7.12 -12.14 7.95
C ASN A 283 -8.23 -11.66 8.88
N ASN A 284 -7.92 -11.00 10.00
CA ASN A 284 -8.95 -10.68 11.02
C ASN A 284 -8.88 -9.26 11.58
N PHE A 285 -7.91 -8.44 11.16
CA PHE A 285 -7.75 -7.08 11.66
C PHE A 285 -7.96 -6.06 10.54
N GLY A 286 -8.59 -4.94 10.91
CA GLY A 286 -8.75 -3.79 10.04
C GLY A 286 -10.07 -3.75 9.26
N ILE A 287 -10.33 -2.58 8.68
CA ILE A 287 -11.48 -2.29 7.83
C ILE A 287 -11.01 -2.23 6.37
N PRO A 288 -11.72 -2.83 5.41
CA PRO A 288 -11.32 -2.79 4.02
C PRO A 288 -11.27 -1.38 3.44
N SER A 289 -10.34 -1.15 2.52
CA SER A 289 -9.94 0.16 1.99
C SER A 289 -11.10 0.99 1.44
N LEU A 290 -12.06 0.35 0.77
CA LEU A 290 -13.24 1.03 0.24
C LEU A 290 -14.08 1.66 1.36
N TYR A 291 -14.44 0.88 2.37
CA TYR A 291 -15.22 1.38 3.51
C TYR A 291 -14.42 2.43 4.29
N ALA A 292 -13.13 2.17 4.47
CA ALA A 292 -12.23 3.06 5.19
C ALA A 292 -12.15 4.43 4.53
N LEU A 293 -11.97 4.47 3.20
CA LEU A 293 -11.94 5.68 2.39
C LEU A 293 -13.24 6.47 2.52
N VAL A 294 -14.40 5.84 2.29
CA VAL A 294 -15.67 6.57 2.28
C VAL A 294 -15.96 7.20 3.65
N ARG A 295 -15.71 6.44 4.74
CA ARG A 295 -15.87 6.95 6.10
C ARG A 295 -14.89 8.08 6.41
N ALA A 296 -13.61 7.91 6.08
CA ALA A 296 -12.59 8.92 6.33
C ALA A 296 -12.85 10.22 5.57
N ALA A 297 -13.13 10.14 4.26
CA ALA A 297 -13.42 11.31 3.45
C ALA A 297 -14.66 12.07 3.96
N THR A 298 -15.72 11.34 4.34
CA THR A 298 -16.94 11.93 4.91
C THR A 298 -16.66 12.60 6.24
N HIS A 299 -15.90 11.94 7.12
CA HIS A 299 -15.55 12.49 8.43
C HIS A 299 -14.71 13.76 8.35
N LEU A 300 -13.66 13.77 7.52
CA LEU A 300 -12.82 14.96 7.30
C LEU A 300 -13.62 16.13 6.70
N THR A 301 -14.60 15.83 5.83
CA THR A 301 -15.53 16.82 5.29
C THR A 301 -16.42 17.39 6.40
N ASN A 302 -17.04 16.54 7.22
CA ASN A 302 -17.90 16.97 8.32
C ASN A 302 -17.16 17.78 9.39
N LYS A 303 -15.87 17.50 9.59
CA LYS A 303 -14.98 18.25 10.48
C LYS A 303 -14.45 19.55 9.87
N GLY A 304 -14.72 19.83 8.59
CA GLY A 304 -14.28 21.04 7.90
C GLY A 304 -12.77 21.12 7.65
N VAL A 305 -12.09 19.96 7.59
CA VAL A 305 -10.63 19.86 7.44
C VAL A 305 -10.19 19.14 6.16
N LYS A 306 -11.14 18.70 5.31
CA LYS A 306 -10.83 17.96 4.06
C LYS A 306 -9.91 18.71 3.10
N ASP A 307 -9.96 20.05 3.10
CA ASP A 307 -9.07 20.89 2.28
C ASP A 307 -7.74 21.25 2.96
N LYS A 308 -7.60 20.91 4.25
CA LYS A 308 -6.45 21.26 5.09
C LYS A 308 -5.51 20.08 5.33
N ILE A 309 -6.06 18.87 5.44
CA ILE A 309 -5.33 17.63 5.72
C ILE A 309 -5.50 16.70 4.52
N SER A 310 -4.38 16.29 3.92
CA SER A 310 -4.39 15.36 2.80
C SER A 310 -4.76 13.94 3.27
N LEU A 311 -5.72 13.30 2.62
CA LEU A 311 -6.08 11.90 2.84
C LEU A 311 -5.39 11.02 1.79
N ILE A 312 -4.45 10.19 2.24
CA ILE A 312 -3.71 9.26 1.40
C ILE A 312 -4.22 7.85 1.71
N MET A 313 -4.66 7.11 0.70
CA MET A 313 -5.11 5.72 0.88
C MET A 313 -4.05 4.71 0.46
N THR A 314 -4.06 3.55 1.11
CA THR A 314 -3.25 2.38 0.74
C THR A 314 -3.95 1.09 1.13
N GLY A 315 -3.46 -0.04 0.61
CA GLY A 315 -4.02 -1.37 0.81
C GLY A 315 -4.96 -1.77 -0.33
N GLY A 316 -4.55 -2.73 -1.15
CA GLY A 316 -5.37 -3.30 -2.24
C GLY A 316 -5.52 -2.46 -3.51
N PHE A 317 -4.80 -1.34 -3.66
CA PHE A 317 -4.81 -0.53 -4.88
C PHE A 317 -3.88 -1.12 -5.94
N ARG A 318 -4.42 -1.46 -7.12
CA ARG A 318 -3.70 -2.25 -8.13
C ARG A 318 -3.37 -1.47 -9.40
N ASP A 319 -4.28 -0.62 -9.84
CA ASP A 319 -4.25 0.00 -11.17
C ASP A 319 -4.80 1.44 -11.17
N SER A 320 -4.87 2.03 -12.37
CA SER A 320 -5.33 3.41 -12.56
C SER A 320 -6.82 3.57 -12.25
N ALA A 321 -7.63 2.53 -12.45
CA ALA A 321 -9.06 2.55 -12.17
C ALA A 321 -9.32 2.60 -10.66
N ASP A 322 -8.63 1.77 -9.87
CA ASP A 322 -8.68 1.82 -8.41
C ASP A 322 -8.29 3.21 -7.90
N VAL A 323 -7.20 3.79 -8.45
CA VAL A 323 -6.74 5.13 -8.07
C VAL A 323 -7.79 6.20 -8.38
N LEU A 324 -8.26 6.27 -9.63
CA LEU A 324 -9.23 7.30 -10.05
C LEU A 324 -10.56 7.19 -9.30
N LYS A 325 -11.06 5.97 -9.05
CA LYS A 325 -12.28 5.75 -8.28
C LYS A 325 -12.09 6.21 -6.83
N ALA A 326 -10.93 5.96 -6.23
CA ALA A 326 -10.65 6.45 -4.89
C ALA A 326 -10.52 7.97 -4.81
N ILE A 327 -9.89 8.61 -5.81
CA ILE A 327 -9.87 10.08 -5.89
C ILE A 327 -11.30 10.64 -5.99
N ALA A 328 -12.14 10.06 -6.86
CA ALA A 328 -13.55 10.46 -7.01
C ALA A 328 -14.37 10.27 -5.71
N LEU A 329 -13.98 9.31 -4.86
CA LEU A 329 -14.59 9.04 -3.55
C LEU A 329 -14.03 9.92 -2.42
N GLY A 330 -12.94 10.66 -2.65
CA GLY A 330 -12.41 11.68 -1.75
C GLY A 330 -10.98 11.47 -1.26
N ALA A 331 -10.21 10.54 -1.83
CA ALA A 331 -8.76 10.47 -1.57
C ALA A 331 -8.04 11.63 -2.28
N ASP A 332 -6.92 12.09 -1.72
CA ASP A 332 -6.04 13.10 -2.35
C ASP A 332 -4.86 12.44 -3.08
N ALA A 333 -4.36 11.31 -2.58
CA ALA A 333 -3.34 10.51 -3.23
C ALA A 333 -3.42 9.03 -2.79
N ILE A 334 -2.73 8.16 -3.53
CA ILE A 334 -2.73 6.72 -3.29
C ILE A 334 -1.28 6.20 -3.18
N TYR A 335 -1.01 5.34 -2.22
CA TYR A 335 0.20 4.53 -2.22
C TYR A 335 -0.04 3.20 -2.93
N ILE A 336 0.86 2.85 -3.84
CA ILE A 336 0.86 1.57 -4.56
C ILE A 336 2.11 0.79 -4.15
N GLY A 337 1.92 -0.40 -3.59
CA GLY A 337 2.99 -1.25 -3.02
C GLY A 337 3.34 -2.42 -3.94
N TYR A 338 2.75 -3.58 -3.66
CA TYR A 338 3.03 -4.84 -4.36
C TYR A 338 2.92 -4.79 -5.87
N PRO A 339 1.94 -4.11 -6.51
CA PRO A 339 1.91 -4.01 -7.98
C PRO A 339 3.20 -3.45 -8.57
N VAL A 340 3.82 -2.47 -7.89
CA VAL A 340 5.10 -1.88 -8.34
C VAL A 340 6.26 -2.85 -8.15
N ALA A 341 6.30 -3.58 -7.03
CA ALA A 341 7.31 -4.61 -6.79
C ALA A 341 7.19 -5.78 -7.79
N LEU A 342 5.96 -6.21 -8.08
CA LEU A 342 5.67 -7.21 -9.10
C LEU A 342 6.10 -6.73 -10.48
N ALA A 343 5.80 -5.48 -10.85
CA ALA A 343 6.25 -4.90 -12.11
C ALA A 343 7.78 -4.87 -12.23
N ALA A 344 8.50 -4.54 -11.14
CA ALA A 344 9.96 -4.56 -11.12
C ALA A 344 10.55 -5.98 -11.30
N ALA A 345 9.86 -7.00 -10.79
CA ALA A 345 10.31 -8.39 -10.88
C ALA A 345 9.90 -9.08 -12.19
N TYR A 346 8.78 -8.67 -12.80
CA TYR A 346 8.06 -9.42 -13.83
C TYR A 346 8.92 -9.90 -15.01
N SER A 347 9.69 -9.00 -15.62
CA SER A 347 10.52 -9.33 -16.80
C SER A 347 11.72 -10.24 -16.46
N GLN A 348 12.07 -10.33 -15.18
CA GLN A 348 13.25 -11.01 -14.66
C GLN A 348 12.92 -12.38 -14.04
N LEU A 349 11.63 -12.74 -13.95
CA LEU A 349 11.19 -14.01 -13.37
C LEU A 349 11.75 -15.24 -14.10
N ASN A 350 12.12 -15.10 -15.37
CA ASN A 350 12.79 -16.15 -16.15
C ASN A 350 14.20 -16.51 -15.64
N ARG A 351 14.79 -15.70 -14.76
CA ARG A 351 16.08 -15.97 -14.13
C ARG A 351 15.94 -16.92 -12.94
N LEU A 352 14.75 -17.07 -12.39
CA LEU A 352 14.51 -17.92 -11.25
C LEU A 352 14.63 -19.41 -11.63
N PRO A 353 15.29 -20.24 -10.79
CA PRO A 353 15.27 -21.69 -10.95
C PRO A 353 13.84 -22.25 -10.93
N ALA A 354 13.62 -23.37 -11.63
CA ALA A 354 12.32 -24.04 -11.63
C ALA A 354 11.88 -24.40 -10.19
N GLY A 355 10.64 -24.07 -9.84
CA GLY A 355 10.07 -24.29 -8.52
C GLY A 355 10.30 -23.16 -7.51
N SER A 356 11.01 -22.10 -7.88
CA SER A 356 11.16 -20.90 -7.04
C SER A 356 9.90 -20.05 -7.04
N SER A 357 9.65 -19.34 -5.94
CA SER A 357 8.58 -18.34 -5.87
C SER A 357 9.02 -17.04 -6.53
N PRO A 358 8.14 -16.30 -7.24
CA PRO A 358 8.43 -14.93 -7.68
C PRO A 358 8.94 -14.01 -6.56
N THR A 359 8.47 -14.23 -5.33
CA THR A 359 8.90 -13.48 -4.13
C THR A 359 10.39 -13.65 -3.81
N ASP A 360 10.99 -14.78 -4.20
CA ASP A 360 12.41 -15.08 -3.94
C ASP A 360 13.37 -14.10 -4.64
N LEU A 361 12.87 -13.37 -5.64
CA LEU A 361 13.65 -12.39 -6.39
C LEU A 361 13.70 -11.01 -5.71
N TYR A 362 12.68 -10.64 -4.94
CA TYR A 362 12.54 -9.26 -4.44
C TYR A 362 12.41 -9.12 -2.92
N LEU A 363 11.85 -10.10 -2.21
CA LEU A 363 11.85 -10.09 -0.74
C LEU A 363 13.28 -10.23 -0.22
N TYR A 364 13.60 -9.57 0.90
CA TYR A 364 14.97 -9.57 1.43
C TYR A 364 15.50 -10.96 1.78
N ASP A 365 14.63 -11.83 2.29
CA ASP A 365 14.94 -13.23 2.62
C ASP A 365 14.74 -14.19 1.43
N GLY A 366 14.45 -13.64 0.25
CA GLY A 366 14.36 -14.38 -0.98
C GLY A 366 15.69 -15.04 -1.34
N LYS A 367 15.63 -16.29 -1.79
CA LYS A 367 16.81 -17.11 -2.09
C LYS A 367 17.62 -16.63 -3.30
N HIS A 368 17.06 -15.74 -4.11
CA HIS A 368 17.57 -15.40 -5.44
C HIS A 368 17.62 -13.88 -5.68
N THR A 369 17.71 -13.09 -4.61
CA THR A 369 17.81 -11.62 -4.70
C THR A 369 19.08 -11.14 -5.43
N ASP A 370 20.10 -11.98 -5.48
CA ASP A 370 21.33 -11.77 -6.26
C ASP A 370 21.05 -11.70 -7.76
N LEU A 371 20.03 -12.42 -8.26
CA LEU A 371 19.64 -12.45 -9.67
C LEU A 371 18.86 -11.21 -10.13
N PHE A 372 18.40 -10.37 -9.20
CA PHE A 372 17.69 -9.14 -9.53
C PHE A 372 18.65 -8.10 -10.14
N ASP A 373 18.33 -7.62 -11.34
CA ASP A 373 18.97 -6.50 -12.00
C ASP A 373 18.20 -5.21 -11.72
N VAL A 374 18.92 -4.24 -11.18
CA VAL A 374 18.36 -2.96 -10.72
C VAL A 374 17.85 -2.11 -11.88
N LYS A 375 18.55 -2.14 -13.03
CA LYS A 375 18.19 -1.30 -14.17
C LYS A 375 16.92 -1.83 -14.84
N GLU A 376 16.88 -3.13 -15.13
CA GLU A 376 15.71 -3.76 -15.74
C GLU A 376 14.48 -3.63 -14.83
N GLY A 377 14.65 -3.83 -13.52
CA GLY A 377 13.56 -3.65 -12.56
C GLY A 377 13.06 -2.21 -12.48
N ALA A 378 13.98 -1.23 -12.55
CA ALA A 378 13.62 0.19 -12.61
C ALA A 378 12.87 0.54 -13.90
N ASP A 379 13.33 0.03 -15.04
CA ASP A 379 12.72 0.29 -16.35
C ASP A 379 11.30 -0.30 -16.40
N CYS A 380 11.10 -1.54 -15.93
CA CYS A 380 9.78 -2.18 -15.91
C CYS A 380 8.81 -1.51 -14.93
N ALA A 381 9.23 -1.21 -13.71
CA ALA A 381 8.40 -0.48 -12.75
C ALA A 381 8.09 0.95 -13.23
N GLY A 382 9.07 1.63 -13.84
CA GLY A 382 8.87 2.96 -14.43
C GLY A 382 7.86 2.95 -15.57
N ASN A 383 7.92 1.95 -16.46
CA ASN A 383 6.93 1.75 -17.51
C ASN A 383 5.53 1.49 -16.96
N PHE A 384 5.42 0.68 -15.90
CA PHE A 384 4.15 0.45 -15.22
C PHE A 384 3.55 1.76 -14.67
N LEU A 385 4.32 2.55 -13.92
CA LEU A 385 3.86 3.83 -13.38
C LEU A 385 3.50 4.82 -14.49
N LYS A 386 4.25 4.84 -15.60
CA LYS A 386 3.95 5.65 -16.77
C LYS A 386 2.62 5.21 -17.43
N ALA A 387 2.40 3.92 -17.58
CA ALA A 387 1.15 3.38 -18.12
C ALA A 387 -0.05 3.78 -17.25
N LEU A 388 0.05 3.67 -15.92
CA LEU A 388 -1.01 4.15 -15.02
C LEU A 388 -1.33 5.63 -15.25
N SER A 389 -0.30 6.46 -15.43
CA SER A 389 -0.48 7.89 -15.73
C SER A 389 -1.16 8.13 -17.09
N GLU A 390 -0.82 7.37 -18.12
CA GLU A 390 -1.44 7.47 -19.45
C GLU A 390 -2.89 6.97 -19.45
N GLU A 391 -3.20 5.90 -18.71
CA GLU A 391 -4.56 5.40 -18.51
C GLU A 391 -5.44 6.45 -17.82
N MET A 392 -4.87 7.20 -16.86
CA MET A 392 -5.57 8.33 -16.23
C MET A 392 -5.89 9.43 -17.23
N ASP A 393 -5.00 9.71 -18.18
CA ASP A 393 -5.25 10.71 -19.22
C ASP A 393 -6.39 10.27 -20.15
N ILE A 394 -6.42 8.99 -20.53
CA ILE A 394 -7.50 8.41 -21.33
C ILE A 394 -8.83 8.55 -20.58
N ALA A 395 -8.88 8.16 -19.31
CA ALA A 395 -10.09 8.22 -18.51
C ALA A 395 -10.60 9.67 -18.36
N LEU A 396 -9.73 10.62 -18.02
CA LEU A 396 -10.08 12.03 -17.88
C LEU A 396 -10.66 12.63 -19.17
N ARG A 397 -10.07 12.31 -20.33
CA ARG A 397 -10.60 12.74 -21.64
C ARG A 397 -11.99 12.17 -21.92
N CYS A 398 -12.18 10.87 -21.68
CA CYS A 398 -13.48 10.20 -21.84
C CYS A 398 -14.55 10.74 -20.89
N LEU A 399 -14.15 11.26 -19.73
CA LEU A 399 -15.02 11.92 -18.76
C LEU A 399 -15.30 13.40 -19.09
N GLY A 400 -14.59 13.97 -20.08
CA GLY A 400 -14.69 15.40 -20.40
C GLY A 400 -14.07 16.31 -19.33
N LYS A 401 -13.04 15.83 -18.62
CA LYS A 401 -12.41 16.54 -17.48
C LYS A 401 -10.93 16.79 -17.73
N ASP A 402 -10.51 18.04 -17.62
CA ASP A 402 -9.12 18.43 -17.86
C ASP A 402 -8.26 18.37 -16.58
N SER A 403 -8.89 18.11 -15.43
CA SER A 403 -8.22 18.08 -14.13
C SER A 403 -8.74 16.94 -13.28
N ILE A 404 -7.82 16.24 -12.60
CA ILE A 404 -8.17 15.17 -11.67
C ILE A 404 -8.99 15.68 -10.48
N HIS A 405 -8.82 16.96 -10.11
CA HIS A 405 -9.60 17.58 -9.04
C HIS A 405 -11.08 17.80 -9.40
N MET A 406 -11.46 17.64 -10.66
CA MET A 406 -12.86 17.67 -11.08
C MET A 406 -13.56 16.33 -10.84
N LEU A 407 -12.84 15.24 -10.55
CA LEU A 407 -13.44 13.94 -10.30
C LEU A 407 -14.24 13.95 -8.99
N THR A 408 -15.43 13.39 -9.06
CA THR A 408 -16.37 13.31 -7.94
C THR A 408 -17.17 12.01 -8.03
N LYS A 409 -17.92 11.71 -6.97
CA LYS A 409 -18.88 10.60 -6.95
C LYS A 409 -19.92 10.64 -8.08
N ASN A 410 -20.18 11.81 -8.68
CA ASN A 410 -21.14 11.95 -9.79
C ASN A 410 -20.59 11.42 -11.12
N ASP A 411 -19.29 11.18 -11.22
CA ASP A 411 -18.66 10.57 -12.40
C ASP A 411 -18.69 9.04 -12.34
N LEU A 412 -19.26 8.50 -11.26
CA LEU A 412 -19.38 7.09 -11.01
C LEU A 412 -20.86 6.68 -10.98
N VAL A 413 -21.10 5.41 -11.30
CA VAL A 413 -22.34 4.70 -10.98
C VAL A 413 -22.02 3.38 -10.31
N SER A 414 -22.93 2.98 -9.42
CA SER A 414 -22.89 1.70 -8.72
C SER A 414 -23.69 0.65 -9.47
N LEU A 415 -23.08 -0.51 -9.69
CA LEU A 415 -23.72 -1.68 -10.28
C LEU A 415 -24.57 -2.46 -9.28
N THR A 416 -24.40 -2.23 -7.97
CA THR A 416 -25.13 -2.93 -6.91
C THR A 416 -25.75 -1.95 -5.90
N ARG A 417 -26.87 -2.34 -5.29
CA ARG A 417 -27.52 -1.55 -4.21
C ARG A 417 -26.61 -1.37 -3.01
N GLU A 418 -25.93 -2.44 -2.63
CA GLU A 418 -24.98 -2.46 -1.53
C GLU A 418 -23.87 -1.42 -1.75
N MET A 419 -23.23 -1.43 -2.92
CA MET A 419 -22.15 -0.49 -3.24
C MET A 419 -22.64 0.97 -3.28
N SER A 420 -23.87 1.21 -3.72
CA SER A 420 -24.49 2.55 -3.71
C SER A 420 -24.71 3.04 -2.28
N GLN A 421 -25.18 2.17 -1.37
CA GLN A 421 -25.36 2.50 0.04
C GLN A 421 -24.04 2.75 0.76
N ILE A 422 -23.01 1.97 0.44
CA ILE A 422 -21.67 2.12 1.02
C ILE A 422 -21.06 3.46 0.63
N THR A 423 -21.10 3.79 -0.66
CA THR A 423 -20.31 4.90 -1.23
C THR A 423 -21.09 6.21 -1.34
N GLY A 424 -22.41 6.15 -1.36
CA GLY A 424 -23.29 7.25 -1.75
C GLY A 424 -23.32 7.52 -3.27
N VAL A 425 -22.70 6.67 -4.09
CA VAL A 425 -22.73 6.76 -5.55
C VAL A 425 -24.11 6.30 -6.05
N LYS A 426 -24.64 6.95 -7.10
CA LYS A 426 -25.96 6.63 -7.67
C LYS A 426 -25.97 5.24 -8.30
N LEU A 427 -27.11 4.55 -8.23
CA LEU A 427 -27.29 3.28 -8.94
C LEU A 427 -27.32 3.50 -10.46
N ALA A 428 -26.70 2.57 -11.18
CA ALA A 428 -26.67 2.57 -12.65
C ALA A 428 -28.05 2.34 -13.29
N TYR A 429 -29.01 1.81 -12.53
CA TYR A 429 -30.35 1.47 -12.99
C TYR A 429 -31.42 1.95 -12.01
N PRO A 430 -32.61 2.32 -12.49
CA PRO A 430 -33.75 2.61 -11.62
C PRO A 430 -34.23 1.32 -10.94
N ILE A 431 -34.70 1.44 -9.71
CA ILE A 431 -35.43 0.35 -9.06
C ILE A 431 -36.83 0.27 -9.70
N GLN A 432 -37.00 -0.62 -10.67
CA GLN A 432 -38.29 -0.90 -11.28
C GLN A 432 -39.18 -1.61 -10.23
N PRO A 433 -40.34 -1.05 -9.85
CA PRO A 433 -41.30 -1.77 -9.03
C PRO A 433 -41.80 -2.98 -9.82
N ILE A 434 -41.85 -4.15 -9.18
CA ILE A 434 -42.50 -5.33 -9.79
C ILE A 434 -44.00 -5.07 -9.70
N SER A 435 -44.63 -4.80 -10.84
CA SER A 435 -46.09 -4.80 -10.95
C SER A 435 -46.57 -6.24 -10.74
N ASN A 436 -47.33 -6.48 -9.66
CA ASN A 436 -48.02 -7.75 -9.42
C ASN A 436 -49.14 -8.00 -10.43
#